data_AF-A0A3N5MRX6-F1
#
_entry.id   AF-A0A3N5MRX6-F1
#
_cell.length_a   1.000
_cell.length_b   1.000
_cell.length_c   1.000
_cell.angle_alpha   90.00
_cell.angle_beta   90.00
_cell.angle_gamma   90.00
#
_symmetry.space_group_name_H-M   'P 1'
#
loop_
_entity.id
_entity.type
_entity.pdbx_description
1 polymer ?
#
loop_
_entity_poly.entity_id
_entity_poly.type
_entity_poly.pdbx_seq_one_letter_code
_entity_poly.pdbx_strand_id
1 'polypeptide(L)'
;METLVCPHCSTANTPGNNYCSKCGALLTEKKAADQLATRDLYPDPKIGKPEQLNQKTPEEILLLQKRMGLESRKKSGANWFYWIAGLSILNSIISLVGGGLHFLFGLGVTQITDAFAYAFAQELPELGVVFLGIGFVISLIVAAVNVLFGFLANKGRRWIFILGMVLYALDSLVLLFFKDYISFAFHLFVLFGLYNGFKASGDILKLQDQLAHA
;
A
#
# COMPACT_ATOMS: atom_id res chain seq x y z
N MET A 1 6.07 -14.25 -51.88
CA MET A 1 5.96 -14.42 -50.41
C MET A 1 4.50 -14.28 -50.07
N GLU A 2 3.85 -15.37 -49.64
CA GLU A 2 2.45 -15.33 -49.18
C GLU A 2 2.35 -14.36 -47.99
N THR A 3 1.32 -13.50 -47.94
CA THR A 3 1.10 -12.56 -46.83
C THR A 3 -0.11 -13.00 -46.02
N LEU A 4 0.02 -13.02 -44.69
CA LEU A 4 -1.05 -13.45 -43.79
C LEU A 4 -1.86 -12.24 -43.32
N VAL A 5 -3.11 -12.11 -43.77
CA VAL A 5 -3.98 -10.98 -43.41
C VAL A 5 -4.73 -11.31 -42.13
N CYS A 6 -4.68 -10.40 -41.15
CA CYS A 6 -5.40 -10.56 -39.89
C CYS A 6 -6.92 -10.50 -40.09
N PRO A 7 -7.71 -11.48 -39.63
CA PRO A 7 -9.17 -11.46 -39.81
C PRO A 7 -9.88 -10.41 -38.96
N HIS A 8 -9.22 -9.87 -37.92
CA HIS A 8 -9.84 -8.90 -37.01
C HIS A 8 -9.63 -7.44 -37.43
N CYS A 9 -8.45 -7.10 -37.96
CA CYS A 9 -8.10 -5.69 -38.27
C CYS A 9 -7.52 -5.51 -39.67
N SER A 10 -7.54 -6.56 -40.49
CA SER A 10 -7.09 -6.59 -41.89
C SER A 10 -5.63 -6.21 -42.11
N THR A 11 -4.82 -6.16 -41.05
CA THR A 11 -3.38 -5.86 -41.17
C THR A 11 -2.65 -7.05 -41.79
N ALA A 12 -1.78 -6.78 -42.75
CA ALA A 12 -0.89 -7.79 -43.33
C ALA A 12 0.25 -8.11 -42.35
N ASN A 13 0.51 -9.40 -42.15
CA ASN A 13 1.54 -9.93 -41.27
C ASN A 13 2.46 -10.89 -42.03
N THR A 14 3.68 -11.02 -41.51
CA THR A 14 4.68 -11.97 -42.02
C THR A 14 4.23 -13.41 -41.73
N PRO A 15 4.37 -14.35 -42.68
CA PRO A 15 4.14 -15.77 -42.42
C PRO A 15 4.97 -16.27 -41.23
N GLY A 16 4.32 -17.02 -40.33
CA GLY A 16 4.94 -17.53 -39.09
C GLY A 16 4.63 -16.72 -37.83
N ASN A 17 4.07 -15.50 -37.97
CA ASN A 17 3.60 -14.74 -36.81
C ASN A 17 2.36 -15.42 -36.20
N ASN A 18 2.42 -15.70 -34.89
CA ASN A 18 1.28 -16.26 -34.15
C ASN A 18 0.21 -15.19 -33.84
N TYR A 19 0.61 -13.92 -33.77
CA TYR A 19 -0.23 -12.78 -33.40
C TYR A 19 -0.09 -11.64 -34.40
N CYS A 20 -1.14 -10.84 -34.55
CA CYS A 20 -1.14 -9.65 -35.37
C CYS A 20 -0.28 -8.55 -34.76
N SER A 21 0.63 -7.99 -35.56
CA SER A 21 1.53 -6.89 -35.17
C SER A 21 0.80 -5.60 -34.80
N LYS A 22 -0.45 -5.40 -35.25
CA LYS A 22 -1.22 -4.18 -35.00
C LYS A 22 -2.21 -4.33 -33.83
N CYS A 23 -3.04 -5.36 -33.84
CA CYS A 23 -4.12 -5.50 -32.83
C CYS A 23 -3.90 -6.62 -31.83
N GLY A 24 -2.85 -7.44 -31.98
CA GLY A 24 -2.56 -8.57 -31.09
C GLY A 24 -3.45 -9.81 -31.27
N ALA A 25 -4.39 -9.81 -32.23
CA ALA A 25 -5.24 -10.98 -32.48
C ALA A 25 -4.43 -12.18 -32.99
N LEU A 26 -4.81 -13.39 -32.58
CA LEU A 26 -4.20 -14.64 -33.07
C LEU A 26 -4.43 -14.83 -34.57
N LEU A 27 -3.39 -15.23 -35.29
CA LEU A 27 -3.42 -15.42 -36.74
C LEU A 27 -3.47 -16.90 -37.17
N THR A 28 -3.26 -17.84 -36.24
CA THR A 28 -3.21 -19.28 -36.55
C THR A 28 -4.32 -20.04 -35.82
N GLU A 29 -5.31 -20.50 -36.58
CA GLU A 29 -6.45 -21.29 -36.05
C GLU A 29 -5.99 -22.60 -35.39
N LYS A 30 -4.91 -23.21 -35.90
CA LYS A 30 -4.37 -24.49 -35.42
C LYS A 30 -3.84 -24.42 -33.98
N LYS A 31 -3.21 -23.30 -33.58
CA LYS A 31 -2.72 -23.12 -32.20
C LYS A 31 -3.81 -22.63 -31.24
N ALA A 32 -4.83 -21.94 -31.74
CA ALA A 32 -5.99 -21.60 -30.93
C ALA A 32 -6.78 -22.86 -30.51
N ALA A 33 -6.92 -23.83 -31.42
CA ALA A 33 -7.51 -25.13 -31.11
C ALA A 33 -6.65 -25.93 -30.11
N ASP A 34 -5.33 -25.97 -30.28
CA ASP A 34 -4.43 -26.63 -29.32
C ASP A 34 -4.39 -25.92 -27.94
N GLN A 35 -4.49 -24.59 -27.90
CA GLN A 35 -4.58 -23.82 -26.65
C GLN A 35 -5.92 -24.01 -25.94
N LEU A 36 -7.02 -24.14 -26.68
CA LEU A 36 -8.33 -24.50 -26.13
C LEU A 36 -8.32 -25.95 -25.61
N ALA A 37 -7.76 -26.89 -26.36
CA ALA A 37 -7.63 -28.29 -25.97
C ALA A 37 -6.73 -28.49 -24.73
N THR A 38 -5.64 -27.73 -24.61
CA THR A 38 -4.73 -27.81 -23.45
C THR A 38 -5.28 -27.12 -22.20
N ARG A 39 -6.22 -26.18 -22.34
CA ARG A 39 -6.93 -25.56 -21.20
C ARG A 39 -7.81 -26.56 -20.45
N ASP A 40 -8.34 -27.57 -21.14
CA ASP A 40 -9.15 -28.64 -20.55
C ASP A 40 -8.30 -29.76 -19.94
N LEU A 41 -7.05 -29.92 -20.39
CA LEU A 41 -6.11 -30.94 -19.91
C LEU A 41 -5.36 -30.55 -18.62
N TYR A 42 -5.33 -29.26 -18.26
CA TYR A 42 -4.77 -28.79 -17.00
C TYR A 42 -5.66 -27.67 -16.43
N PRO A 43 -6.82 -27.99 -15.83
CA PRO A 43 -7.59 -27.00 -15.12
C PRO A 43 -6.71 -26.41 -14.02
N ASP A 44 -6.50 -25.09 -14.02
CA ASP A 44 -5.81 -24.41 -12.93
C ASP A 44 -6.56 -24.77 -11.62
N PRO A 45 -5.93 -25.48 -10.67
CA PRO A 45 -6.62 -25.95 -9.48
C PRO A 45 -7.15 -24.82 -8.59
N LYS A 46 -6.73 -23.57 -8.84
CA LYS A 46 -7.21 -22.38 -8.14
C LYS A 46 -8.40 -21.69 -8.83
N ILE A 47 -8.67 -22.02 -10.09
CA ILE A 47 -9.86 -21.56 -10.79
C ILE A 47 -10.94 -22.61 -10.52
N GLY A 48 -11.88 -22.26 -9.63
CA GLY A 48 -13.03 -23.12 -9.34
C GLY A 48 -13.71 -23.58 -10.63
N LYS A 49 -14.32 -24.77 -10.63
CA LYS A 49 -14.97 -25.36 -11.80
C LYS A 49 -15.85 -24.29 -12.49
N PRO A 50 -15.83 -24.16 -13.84
CA PRO A 50 -16.56 -23.12 -14.56
C PRO A 50 -18.07 -23.06 -14.22
N GLU A 51 -18.64 -24.16 -13.77
CA GLU A 51 -20.02 -24.26 -13.29
C GLU A 51 -20.30 -23.54 -11.96
N GLN A 52 -19.30 -23.44 -11.06
CA GLN A 52 -19.43 -22.74 -9.77
C GLN A 52 -19.36 -21.22 -9.90
N LEU A 53 -18.80 -20.68 -10.99
CA LEU A 53 -18.90 -19.26 -11.32
C LEU A 53 -20.27 -18.87 -11.89
N ASN A 54 -21.02 -19.83 -12.44
CA ASN A 54 -22.33 -19.62 -13.08
C ASN A 54 -23.54 -19.80 -12.14
N GLN A 55 -23.29 -20.05 -10.84
CA GLN A 55 -24.33 -20.41 -9.86
C GLN A 55 -24.44 -19.45 -8.67
N LYS A 56 -23.68 -18.33 -8.64
CA LYS A 56 -23.85 -17.34 -7.56
C LYS A 56 -25.08 -16.49 -7.79
N THR A 57 -25.96 -16.46 -6.79
CA THR A 57 -27.13 -15.59 -6.79
C THR A 57 -26.72 -14.11 -6.84
N PRO A 58 -27.57 -13.20 -7.35
CA PRO A 58 -27.29 -11.77 -7.33
C PRO A 58 -26.94 -11.23 -5.93
N GLU A 59 -27.53 -11.81 -4.89
CA GLU A 59 -27.26 -11.46 -3.49
C GLU A 59 -25.86 -11.89 -3.04
N GLU A 60 -25.42 -13.10 -3.39
CA GLU A 60 -24.05 -13.56 -3.10
C GLU A 60 -23.00 -12.72 -3.84
N ILE A 61 -23.28 -12.32 -5.08
CA ILE A 61 -22.38 -11.44 -5.86
C ILE A 61 -22.25 -10.09 -5.15
N LEU A 62 -23.36 -9.52 -4.68
CA LEU A 62 -23.37 -8.27 -3.93
C LEU A 62 -22.56 -8.38 -2.62
N LEU A 63 -22.71 -9.46 -1.87
CA LEU A 63 -21.99 -9.69 -0.62
C LEU A 63 -20.48 -9.84 -0.86
N LEU A 64 -20.09 -10.53 -1.94
CA LEU A 64 -18.69 -10.62 -2.36
C LEU A 64 -18.12 -9.26 -2.77
N GLN A 65 -18.87 -8.48 -3.56
CA GLN A 65 -18.46 -7.12 -3.93
C GLN A 65 -18.28 -6.23 -2.69
N LYS A 66 -19.22 -6.30 -1.74
CA LYS A 66 -19.13 -5.59 -0.46
C LYS A 66 -17.88 -6.01 0.33
N ARG A 67 -17.61 -7.31 0.43
CA ARG A 67 -16.40 -7.83 1.10
C ARG A 67 -15.13 -7.35 0.42
N MET A 68 -15.02 -7.44 -0.90
CA MET A 68 -13.87 -6.96 -1.66
C MET A 68 -13.63 -5.47 -1.45
N GLY A 69 -14.69 -4.66 -1.47
CA GLY A 69 -14.59 -3.22 -1.21
C GLY A 69 -14.12 -2.88 0.20
N LEU A 70 -14.52 -3.65 1.21
CA LEU A 70 -14.05 -3.48 2.58
C LEU A 70 -12.59 -3.93 2.75
N GLU A 71 -12.22 -5.07 2.16
CA GLU A 71 -10.83 -5.57 2.18
C GLU A 71 -9.87 -4.58 1.50
N SER A 72 -10.28 -4.00 0.38
CA SER A 72 -9.53 -2.93 -0.30
C SER A 72 -9.33 -1.73 0.61
N ARG A 73 -10.40 -1.21 1.25
CA ARG A 73 -10.30 -0.09 2.20
C ARG A 73 -9.42 -0.40 3.40
N LYS A 74 -9.52 -1.61 3.97
CA LYS A 74 -8.64 -2.08 5.05
C LYS A 74 -7.18 -2.05 4.61
N LYS A 75 -6.87 -2.58 3.42
CA LYS A 75 -5.52 -2.57 2.86
C LYS A 75 -5.01 -1.16 2.62
N SER A 76 -5.81 -0.29 2.01
CA SER A 76 -5.44 1.13 1.82
C SER A 76 -5.14 1.81 3.15
N GLY A 77 -5.95 1.56 4.17
CA GLY A 77 -5.70 2.03 5.54
C GLY A 77 -4.39 1.48 6.12
N ALA A 78 -4.16 0.17 6.04
CA ALA A 78 -2.94 -0.46 6.55
C ALA A 78 -1.68 0.01 5.80
N ASN A 79 -1.80 0.32 4.51
CA ASN A 79 -0.70 0.81 3.69
C ASN A 79 -0.21 2.20 4.10
N TRP A 80 -1.02 3.00 4.81
CA TRP A 80 -0.55 4.26 5.39
C TRP A 80 0.61 4.05 6.36
N PHE A 81 0.68 2.94 7.10
CA PHE A 81 1.84 2.64 7.93
C PHE A 81 3.13 2.50 7.13
N TYR A 82 3.08 1.92 5.92
CA TYR A 82 4.24 1.83 5.05
C TYR A 82 4.63 3.20 4.48
N TRP A 83 3.65 4.04 4.14
CA TRP A 83 3.91 5.42 3.74
C TRP A 83 4.58 6.22 4.86
N ILE A 84 4.09 6.11 6.09
CA ILE A 84 4.72 6.73 7.27
C ILE A 84 6.17 6.28 7.38
N ALA A 85 6.44 4.97 7.32
CA ALA A 85 7.81 4.44 7.41
C ALA A 85 8.71 4.96 6.28
N GLY A 86 8.22 4.95 5.04
CA GLY A 86 8.98 5.44 3.88
C GLY A 86 9.30 6.93 3.96
N LEU A 87 8.32 7.75 4.35
CA LEU A 87 8.50 9.19 4.57
C LEU A 87 9.46 9.47 5.72
N SER A 88 9.45 8.65 6.78
CA SER A 88 10.37 8.78 7.92
C SER A 88 11.83 8.54 7.51
N ILE A 89 12.07 7.48 6.73
CA ILE A 89 13.41 7.16 6.20
C ILE A 89 13.87 8.26 5.24
N LEU A 90 12.99 8.68 4.31
CA LEU A 90 13.31 9.73 3.35
C LEU A 90 13.70 11.02 4.07
N ASN A 91 12.97 11.39 5.12
CA ASN A 91 13.27 12.56 5.94
C ASN A 91 14.68 12.49 6.53
N SER A 92 15.03 11.36 7.15
CA SER A 92 16.36 11.18 7.74
C SER A 92 17.50 11.17 6.73
N ILE A 93 17.29 10.66 5.52
CA ILE A 93 18.29 10.74 4.45
C ILE A 93 18.53 12.21 4.04
N ILE A 94 17.45 13.00 3.89
CA ILE A 94 17.56 14.43 3.54
C ILE A 94 18.35 15.19 4.60
N SER A 95 18.06 14.94 5.89
CA SER A 95 18.79 15.55 7.01
C SER A 95 20.29 15.22 6.99
N LEU A 96 20.68 13.99 6.62
CA LEU A 96 22.08 13.57 6.55
C LEU A 96 22.87 14.20 5.39
N VAL A 97 22.22 14.48 4.26
CA VAL A 97 22.88 15.03 3.06
C VAL A 97 23.12 16.55 3.18
N GLY A 98 22.73 17.17 4.30
CA GLY A 98 22.97 18.60 4.54
C GLY A 98 22.05 19.51 3.71
N GLY A 99 20.93 18.99 3.21
CA GLY A 99 19.89 19.83 2.66
C GLY A 99 19.32 20.65 3.82
N GLY A 100 19.68 21.94 3.92
CA GLY A 100 19.13 22.90 4.90
C GLY A 100 17.61 23.15 4.78
N LEU A 101 16.90 22.25 4.12
CA LEU A 101 15.47 22.12 4.13
C LEU A 101 15.09 21.34 5.40
N HIS A 102 14.56 22.05 6.40
CA HIS A 102 13.66 21.44 7.37
C HIS A 102 12.48 20.88 6.58
N PHE A 103 12.52 19.59 6.23
CA PHE A 103 11.50 19.00 5.39
C PHE A 103 10.16 19.05 6.13
N LEU A 104 9.19 19.73 5.52
CA LEU A 104 7.87 20.13 6.06
C LEU A 104 6.92 18.96 6.41
N PHE A 105 7.43 17.72 6.46
CA PHE A 105 6.64 16.50 6.65
C PHE A 105 7.34 15.51 7.60
N GLY A 106 8.13 16.01 8.55
CA GLY A 106 8.79 15.18 9.56
C GLY A 106 7.82 14.59 10.59
N LEU A 107 8.20 13.46 11.18
CA LEU A 107 7.60 12.97 12.43
C LEU A 107 7.80 14.03 13.53
N GLY A 108 6.79 14.32 14.35
CA GLY A 108 6.92 15.23 15.50
C GLY A 108 8.10 14.88 16.41
N VAL A 109 8.39 13.59 16.59
CA VAL A 109 9.57 13.09 17.32
C VAL A 109 10.89 13.63 16.76
N THR A 110 11.01 13.84 15.44
CA THR A 110 12.25 14.37 14.84
C THR A 110 12.49 15.84 15.18
N GLN A 111 11.45 16.63 15.41
CA GLN A 111 11.61 18.03 15.85
C GLN A 111 12.20 18.13 17.26
N ILE A 112 11.89 17.17 18.13
CA ILE A 112 12.47 17.08 19.48
C ILE A 112 13.98 16.80 19.37
N THR A 113 14.38 15.83 18.53
CA THR A 113 15.81 15.51 18.36
C THR A 113 16.57 16.67 17.74
N ASP A 114 15.96 17.39 16.79
CA ASP A 114 16.57 18.56 16.15
C ASP A 114 16.72 19.73 17.13
N ALA A 115 15.71 19.97 17.98
CA ALA A 115 15.77 21.02 19.01
C ALA A 115 16.88 20.75 20.04
N PHE A 116 17.02 19.50 20.49
CA PHE A 116 18.13 19.12 21.36
C PHE A 116 19.48 19.21 20.66
N ALA A 117 19.58 18.74 19.40
CA ALA A 117 20.81 18.85 18.63
C ALA A 117 21.25 20.32 18.47
N TYR A 118 20.31 21.23 18.18
CA TYR A 118 20.59 22.66 18.09
C TYR A 118 21.01 23.26 19.43
N ALA A 119 20.31 22.94 20.52
CA ALA A 119 20.63 23.44 21.85
C ALA A 119 22.04 23.03 22.30
N PHE A 120 22.42 21.76 22.08
CA PHE A 120 23.73 21.25 22.46
C PHE A 120 24.84 21.60 21.47
N ALA A 121 24.55 21.80 20.18
CA ALA A 121 25.55 22.23 19.20
C ALA A 121 26.15 23.60 19.52
N GLN A 122 25.40 24.47 20.21
CA GLN A 122 25.93 25.77 20.66
C GLN A 122 26.91 25.64 21.82
N GLU A 123 26.74 24.65 22.69
CA GLU A 123 27.58 24.47 23.87
C GLU A 123 28.76 23.51 23.62
N LEU A 124 28.55 22.46 22.82
CA LEU A 124 29.52 21.40 22.55
C LEU A 124 29.43 20.95 21.09
N PRO A 125 30.13 21.62 20.15
CA PRO A 125 30.08 21.33 18.72
C PRO A 125 30.41 19.88 18.36
N GLU A 126 31.26 19.24 19.18
CA GLU A 126 31.75 17.87 18.99
C GLU A 126 30.66 16.81 19.24
N LEU A 127 29.63 17.15 20.04
CA LEU A 127 28.50 16.27 20.31
C LEU A 127 27.41 16.35 19.25
N GLY A 128 27.41 17.38 18.39
CA GLY A 128 26.38 17.56 17.36
C GLY A 128 26.25 16.36 16.41
N VAL A 129 27.38 15.77 16.00
CA VAL A 129 27.40 14.57 15.15
C VAL A 129 26.81 13.35 15.86
N VAL A 130 27.04 13.22 17.17
CA VAL A 130 26.49 12.12 17.98
C VAL A 130 24.97 12.21 18.05
N PHE A 131 24.42 13.41 18.29
CA PHE A 131 22.96 13.62 18.34
C PHE A 131 22.29 13.36 16.98
N LEU A 132 22.92 13.76 15.87
CA LEU A 132 22.43 13.41 14.53
C LEU A 132 22.39 11.89 14.32
N GLY A 133 23.43 11.17 14.76
CA GLY A 133 23.47 9.71 14.73
C GLY A 133 22.35 9.07 15.56
N ILE A 134 22.07 9.59 16.75
CA ILE A 134 20.97 9.13 17.61
C ILE A 134 19.62 9.35 16.92
N GLY A 135 19.38 10.54 16.37
CA GLY A 135 18.15 10.85 15.63
C GLY A 135 17.92 9.93 14.44
N PHE A 136 18.98 9.62 13.69
CA PHE A 136 18.93 8.67 12.58
C PHE A 136 18.54 7.25 13.04
N VAL A 137 19.16 6.75 14.12
CA VAL A 137 18.84 5.42 14.67
C VAL A 137 17.39 5.36 15.16
N ILE A 138 16.91 6.39 15.86
CA ILE A 138 15.52 6.47 16.30
C ILE A 138 14.57 6.42 15.10
N SER A 139 14.87 7.15 14.02
CA SER A 139 14.06 7.14 12.81
C SER A 139 13.98 5.74 12.17
N LEU A 140 15.10 5.02 12.09
CA LEU A 140 15.11 3.64 11.59
C LEU A 140 14.24 2.70 12.45
N ILE A 141 14.29 2.84 13.77
CA ILE A 141 13.45 2.06 14.69
C ILE A 141 11.97 2.38 14.47
N VAL A 142 11.61 3.67 14.41
CA VAL A 142 10.23 4.11 14.16
C VAL A 142 9.73 3.60 12.81
N ALA A 143 10.54 3.67 11.77
CA ALA A 143 10.21 3.14 10.46
C ALA A 143 9.97 1.62 10.50
N ALA A 144 10.85 0.86 11.17
CA ALA A 144 10.70 -0.59 11.32
C ALA A 144 9.41 -0.97 12.08
N VAL A 145 9.08 -0.24 13.16
CA VAL A 145 7.84 -0.43 13.91
C VAL A 145 6.62 -0.15 13.03
N ASN A 146 6.63 0.91 12.23
CA ASN A 146 5.55 1.23 11.31
C ASN A 146 5.41 0.16 10.19
N VAL A 147 6.52 -0.36 9.65
CA VAL A 147 6.46 -1.51 8.71
C VAL A 147 5.81 -2.73 9.36
N LEU A 148 6.17 -3.04 10.61
CA LEU A 148 5.55 -4.12 11.38
C LEU A 148 4.05 -3.86 11.60
N PHE A 149 3.65 -2.63 11.91
CA PHE A 149 2.24 -2.26 12.06
C PHE A 149 1.49 -2.45 10.75
N GLY A 150 2.01 -1.98 9.62
CA GLY A 150 1.42 -2.21 8.31
C GLY A 150 1.22 -3.69 8.00
N PHE A 151 2.21 -4.52 8.33
CA PHE A 151 2.13 -5.96 8.13
C PHE A 151 1.06 -6.63 9.00
N LEU A 152 1.04 -6.31 10.30
CA LEU A 152 0.08 -6.88 11.25
C LEU A 152 -1.36 -6.38 11.00
N ALA A 153 -1.53 -5.12 10.62
CA ALA A 153 -2.81 -4.55 10.24
C ALA A 153 -3.37 -5.22 8.97
N ASN A 154 -2.52 -5.48 7.97
CA ASN A 154 -2.91 -6.24 6.77
C ASN A 154 -3.33 -7.68 7.09
N LYS A 155 -2.72 -8.31 8.11
CA LYS A 155 -3.13 -9.61 8.66
C LYS A 155 -4.44 -9.57 9.47
N GLY A 156 -5.12 -8.42 9.57
CA GLY A 156 -6.41 -8.29 10.24
C GLY A 156 -6.33 -8.04 11.75
N ARG A 157 -5.14 -7.73 12.30
CA ARG A 157 -5.01 -7.36 13.72
C ARG A 157 -5.52 -5.95 13.96
N ARG A 158 -6.83 -5.83 14.21
CA ARG A 158 -7.52 -4.53 14.33
C ARG A 158 -6.94 -3.59 15.40
N TRP A 159 -6.43 -4.13 16.51
CA TRP A 159 -5.83 -3.32 17.59
C TRP A 159 -4.59 -2.54 17.16
N ILE A 160 -3.90 -2.97 16.08
CA ILE A 160 -2.73 -2.27 15.53
C ILE A 160 -3.12 -0.90 14.98
N PHE A 161 -4.31 -0.78 14.37
CA PHE A 161 -4.80 0.52 13.94
C PHE A 161 -5.02 1.46 15.12
N ILE A 162 -5.56 0.96 16.24
CA ILE A 162 -5.78 1.78 17.44
C ILE A 162 -4.44 2.26 17.99
N LEU A 163 -3.49 1.34 18.19
CA LEU A 163 -2.17 1.68 18.70
C LEU A 163 -1.46 2.69 17.79
N GLY A 164 -1.49 2.46 16.49
CA GLY A 164 -0.93 3.37 15.50
C GLY A 164 -1.57 4.75 15.51
N MET A 165 -2.91 4.83 15.54
CA MET A 165 -3.63 6.11 15.62
C MET A 165 -3.30 6.87 16.91
N VAL A 166 -3.18 6.19 18.06
CA VAL A 166 -2.82 6.84 19.34
C VAL A 166 -1.41 7.41 19.27
N LEU A 167 -0.41 6.61 18.86
CA LEU A 167 0.98 7.07 18.75
C LEU A 167 1.11 8.23 17.76
N TYR A 168 0.45 8.13 16.61
CA TYR A 168 0.52 9.14 15.56
C TYR A 168 -0.25 10.42 15.93
N ALA A 169 -1.33 10.32 16.71
CA ALA A 169 -2.01 11.47 17.28
C ALA A 169 -1.16 12.19 18.34
N LEU A 170 -0.46 11.45 19.22
CA LEU A 170 0.48 12.04 20.17
C LEU A 170 1.61 12.77 19.45
N ASP A 171 2.15 12.18 18.37
CA ASP A 171 3.14 12.82 17.51
C ASP A 171 2.61 14.12 16.87
N SER A 172 1.33 14.13 16.47
CA SER A 172 0.65 15.34 15.98
C SER A 172 0.57 16.45 17.02
N LEU A 173 0.39 16.11 18.31
CA LEU A 173 0.38 17.10 19.39
C LEU A 173 1.75 17.75 19.58
N VAL A 174 2.84 16.99 19.37
CA VAL A 174 4.20 17.53 19.38
C VAL A 174 4.36 18.56 18.26
N LEU A 175 3.92 18.26 17.04
CA LEU A 175 3.97 19.21 15.92
C LEU A 175 3.19 20.49 16.21
N LEU A 176 2.01 20.36 16.83
CA LEU A 176 1.21 21.51 17.23
C LEU A 176 1.92 22.37 18.27
N PHE A 177 2.63 21.76 19.23
CA PHE A 177 3.45 22.47 20.22
C PHE A 177 4.56 23.30 19.56
N PHE A 178 5.21 22.76 18.53
CA PHE A 178 6.20 23.47 17.72
C PHE A 178 5.59 24.41 16.65
N LYS A 179 4.24 24.54 16.62
CA LYS A 179 3.48 25.39 15.69
C LYS A 179 3.68 25.03 14.20
N ASP A 180 4.02 23.78 13.92
CA ASP A 180 4.12 23.27 12.56
C ASP A 180 2.74 22.84 12.04
N TYR A 181 1.95 23.83 11.62
CA TYR A 181 0.56 23.63 11.19
C TYR A 181 0.44 22.80 9.90
N ILE A 182 1.44 22.87 9.00
CA ILE A 182 1.41 22.13 7.74
C ILE A 182 1.65 20.65 8.01
N SER A 183 2.68 20.30 8.79
CA SER A 183 2.91 18.92 9.22
C SER A 183 1.71 18.40 10.01
N PHE A 184 1.14 19.21 10.91
CA PHE A 184 -0.05 18.83 11.68
C PHE A 184 -1.25 18.50 10.78
N ALA A 185 -1.54 19.32 9.77
CA ALA A 185 -2.63 19.06 8.83
C ALA A 185 -2.41 17.76 8.02
N PHE A 186 -1.17 17.52 7.58
CA PHE A 186 -0.80 16.26 6.93
C PHE A 186 -1.00 15.06 7.88
N HIS A 187 -0.68 15.21 9.16
CA HIS A 187 -0.88 14.15 10.14
C HIS A 187 -2.37 13.82 10.35
N LEU A 188 -3.25 14.83 10.36
CA LEU A 188 -4.70 14.60 10.40
C LEU A 188 -5.19 13.83 9.17
N PHE A 189 -4.64 14.11 7.99
CA PHE A 189 -4.96 13.38 6.77
C PHE A 189 -4.54 11.90 6.85
N VAL A 190 -3.34 11.62 7.39
CA VAL A 190 -2.89 10.24 7.63
C VAL A 190 -3.75 9.55 8.68
N LEU A 191 -4.13 10.22 9.78
CA LEU A 191 -5.05 9.68 10.79
C LEU A 191 -6.40 9.31 10.18
N PHE A 192 -6.93 10.14 9.28
CA PHE A 192 -8.16 9.83 8.55
C PHE A 192 -8.00 8.55 7.69
N GLY A 193 -6.86 8.39 7.02
CA GLY A 193 -6.51 7.18 6.28
C GLY A 193 -6.50 5.92 7.17
N LEU A 194 -5.84 5.99 8.33
CA LEU A 194 -5.78 4.91 9.31
C LEU A 194 -7.18 4.58 9.88
N TYR A 195 -7.97 5.60 10.20
CA TYR A 195 -9.34 5.43 10.70
C TYR A 195 -10.24 4.71 9.68
N ASN A 196 -10.15 5.05 8.39
CA ASN A 196 -10.89 4.36 7.34
C ASN A 196 -10.52 2.87 7.26
N GLY A 197 -9.23 2.53 7.44
CA GLY A 197 -8.76 1.15 7.55
C GLY A 197 -9.33 0.42 8.76
N PHE A 198 -9.29 1.06 9.93
CA PHE A 198 -9.86 0.53 11.18
C PHE A 198 -11.35 0.25 11.06
N LYS A 199 -12.11 1.20 10.53
CA LYS A 199 -13.56 1.07 10.32
C LYS A 199 -13.86 -0.10 9.37
N ALA A 200 -13.18 -0.16 8.22
CA ALA A 200 -13.34 -1.25 7.26
C ALA A 200 -13.00 -2.61 7.87
N SER A 201 -11.95 -2.69 8.71
CA SER A 201 -11.63 -3.92 9.44
C SER A 201 -12.77 -4.38 10.35
N GLY A 202 -13.45 -3.46 11.05
CA GLY A 202 -14.60 -3.78 11.89
C GLY A 202 -15.82 -4.24 11.08
N ASP A 203 -16.06 -3.60 9.95
CA ASP A 203 -17.19 -3.93 9.06
C ASP A 203 -17.01 -5.32 8.40
N ILE A 204 -15.77 -5.76 8.15
CA ILE A 204 -15.47 -7.12 7.68
C ILE A 204 -15.87 -8.17 8.71
N LEU A 205 -15.56 -7.95 10.00
CA LEU A 205 -15.95 -8.89 11.06
C LEU A 205 -17.47 -9.03 11.14
N LYS A 206 -18.20 -7.91 11.08
CA LYS A 206 -19.67 -7.92 11.07
C LYS A 206 -20.23 -8.66 9.85
N LEU A 207 -19.63 -8.47 8.67
CA LEU A 207 -20.07 -9.15 7.45
C LEU A 207 -19.82 -10.66 7.50
N GLN A 208 -18.71 -11.09 8.11
CA GLN A 208 -18.41 -12.51 8.32
C GLN A 208 -19.42 -13.16 9.27
N ASP A 209 -19.78 -12.47 10.36
CA ASP A 209 -20.80 -12.90 11.31
C ASP A 209 -22.16 -13.08 10.63
N GLN A 210 -22.57 -12.11 9.79
CA GLN A 210 -23.80 -12.21 8.99
C GLN A 210 -23.81 -13.40 8.03
N LEU A 211 -22.68 -13.69 7.39
CA LEU A 211 -22.54 -14.84 6.47
C LEU A 211 -22.50 -16.18 7.20
N ALA A 212 -22.05 -16.22 8.45
CA ALA A 212 -22.01 -17.45 9.25
C ALA A 212 -23.38 -17.84 9.81
N HIS A 213 -24.31 -16.90 9.87
CA HIS A 213 -25.66 -17.06 10.40
C HIS A 213 -26.77 -17.01 9.33
N ALA A 214 -26.42 -16.88 8.05
CA ALA A 214 -27.31 -16.98 6.91
C ALA A 214 -27.31 -18.40 6.35
#